data_AF-A0A7J8CVL0-F1
#
_entry.id   AF-A0A7J8CVL0-F1
#
_cell.length_a   1.000
_cell.length_b   1.000
_cell.length_c   1.000
_cell.angle_alpha   90.00
_cell.angle_beta   90.00
_cell.angle_gamma   90.00
#
_symmetry.space_group_name_H-M   'P 1'
#
loop_
_entity.id
_entity.type
_entity.pdbx_description
1 polymer ?
#
loop_
_entity_poly.entity_id
_entity_poly.type
_entity_poly.pdbx_seq_one_letter_code
_entity_poly.pdbx_strand_id
1 'polypeptide(L)'
;MSTGLAHFTYTNFCLPDSLRARGVLAIPNYHYRDDSLKIWAAIESFVSEIVGYYYPSDVSVQQDSELQAWVGEIFTRAFLGRESSGFPGRLRTPQELLKFLTAIIFNCSAQHAAVNSGQHDFGAWMPNAPSSMRQPPPQTKGTTTLKSYLETLPEVNITCNNLLLFWLVSQEPKDQRPLGTYPDEHFTEDAPRQSIAAFQNRLAQISQDIRERNQGLALPYTYLDPPLIENSVSI
;
A
#
# COMPACT_ATOMS: atom_id res chain seq x y z
N MET A 1 8.20 13.19 10.06
CA MET A 1 7.80 11.88 10.64
C MET A 1 6.98 12.02 11.92
N SER A 2 7.44 12.73 12.96
CA SER A 2 6.73 12.85 14.26
C SER A 2 5.23 13.22 14.15
N THR A 3 4.89 14.30 13.45
CA THR A 3 3.49 14.72 13.24
C THR A 3 2.68 13.67 12.46
N GLY A 4 3.27 13.04 11.44
CA GLY A 4 2.61 11.99 10.67
C GLY A 4 2.27 10.79 11.56
N LEU A 5 3.24 10.32 12.36
CA LEU A 5 3.00 9.25 13.32
C LEU A 5 1.91 9.66 14.31
N ALA A 6 1.91 10.89 14.83
CA ALA A 6 0.93 11.40 15.79
C ALA A 6 -0.54 11.27 15.33
N HIS A 7 -0.77 11.35 14.01
CA HIS A 7 -2.11 11.29 13.41
C HIS A 7 -2.41 9.98 12.67
N PHE A 8 -1.44 9.08 12.54
CA PHE A 8 -1.64 7.80 11.87
C PHE A 8 -2.49 6.86 12.73
N THR A 9 -3.53 6.29 12.14
CA THR A 9 -4.49 5.42 12.83
C THR A 9 -4.70 4.10 12.12
N TYR A 10 -5.26 3.12 12.82
CA TYR A 10 -5.64 1.84 12.24
C TYR A 10 -6.69 1.99 11.12
N THR A 11 -7.55 3.01 11.21
CA THR A 11 -8.45 3.43 10.12
C THR A 11 -7.69 3.84 8.87
N ASN A 12 -6.55 4.52 9.00
CA ASN A 12 -5.71 4.88 7.85
C ASN A 12 -5.02 3.66 7.24
N PHE A 13 -4.64 2.69 8.09
CA PHE A 13 -3.94 1.47 7.70
C PHE A 13 -4.85 0.45 7.00
N CYS A 14 -6.14 0.41 7.37
CA CYS A 14 -7.14 -0.43 6.72
C CYS A 14 -7.74 0.28 5.50
N LEU A 15 -7.42 -0.16 4.29
CA LEU A 15 -7.81 0.53 3.05
C LEU A 15 -9.33 0.82 2.96
N PRO A 16 -10.26 -0.14 3.19
CA PRO A 16 -11.69 0.13 3.07
C PRO A 16 -12.17 1.21 4.05
N ASP A 17 -11.62 1.21 5.26
CA ASP A 17 -11.96 2.18 6.29
C ASP A 17 -11.39 3.56 5.97
N SER A 18 -10.16 3.62 5.47
CA SER A 18 -9.51 4.85 4.98
C SER A 18 -10.29 5.48 3.82
N LEU A 19 -10.74 4.69 2.85
CA LEU A 19 -11.57 5.16 1.74
C LEU A 19 -12.93 5.69 2.21
N ARG A 20 -13.56 5.00 3.18
CA ARG A 20 -14.83 5.42 3.77
C ARG A 20 -14.68 6.72 4.56
N ALA A 21 -13.64 6.81 5.41
CA ALA A 21 -13.36 7.99 6.23
C ALA A 21 -13.09 9.25 5.38
N ARG A 22 -12.50 9.08 4.19
CA ARG A 22 -12.29 10.16 3.22
C ARG A 22 -13.53 10.50 2.39
N GLY A 23 -14.59 9.70 2.44
CA GLY A 23 -15.81 9.93 1.66
C GLY A 23 -15.66 9.69 0.16
N VAL A 24 -14.71 8.85 -0.27
CA VAL A 24 -14.31 8.71 -1.68
C VAL A 24 -14.79 7.42 -2.36
N LEU A 25 -15.68 6.66 -1.72
CA LEU A 25 -16.14 5.35 -2.22
C LEU A 25 -16.95 5.42 -3.53
N ALA A 26 -17.57 6.57 -3.84
CA ALA A 26 -18.45 6.72 -5.00
C ALA A 26 -17.88 7.61 -6.12
N ILE A 27 -16.66 8.11 -6.00
CA ILE A 27 -16.03 8.99 -7.01
C ILE A 27 -15.77 8.19 -8.31
N PRO A 28 -16.25 8.64 -9.48
CA PRO A 28 -15.94 7.95 -10.74
C PRO A 28 -14.46 8.08 -11.11
N ASN A 29 -13.94 7.11 -11.87
CA ASN A 29 -12.56 7.07 -12.37
C ASN A 29 -11.48 7.12 -11.27
N TYR A 30 -11.79 6.61 -10.08
CA TYR A 30 -10.81 6.46 -9.00
C TYR A 30 -10.14 5.08 -9.08
N HIS A 31 -9.30 4.88 -10.09
CA HIS A 31 -8.70 3.57 -10.41
C HIS A 31 -7.87 2.98 -9.26
N TYR A 32 -7.12 3.79 -8.51
CA TYR A 32 -6.46 3.33 -7.28
C TYR A 32 -7.46 2.70 -6.30
N ARG A 33 -8.61 3.32 -6.05
CA ARG A 33 -9.63 2.74 -5.16
C ARG A 33 -10.12 1.42 -5.72
N ASP A 34 -10.53 1.43 -6.98
CA ASP A 34 -11.20 0.30 -7.62
C ASP A 34 -10.30 -0.94 -7.63
N ASP A 35 -9.05 -0.77 -8.02
CA ASP A 35 -8.07 -1.84 -8.10
C ASP A 35 -7.64 -2.27 -6.68
N SER A 36 -7.39 -1.31 -5.77
CA SER A 36 -7.02 -1.62 -4.38
C SER A 36 -8.11 -2.39 -3.63
N LEU A 37 -9.39 -2.08 -3.85
CA LEU A 37 -10.50 -2.81 -3.21
C LEU A 37 -10.59 -4.26 -3.72
N LYS A 38 -10.35 -4.49 -5.01
CA LYS A 38 -10.30 -5.85 -5.57
C LYS A 38 -9.15 -6.66 -4.97
N ILE A 39 -7.97 -6.06 -4.84
CA ILE A 39 -6.79 -6.71 -4.27
C ILE A 39 -6.96 -6.93 -2.77
N TRP A 40 -7.47 -5.93 -2.04
CA TRP A 40 -7.80 -6.07 -0.62
C TRP A 40 -8.74 -7.26 -0.39
N ALA A 41 -9.82 -7.36 -1.16
CA ALA A 41 -10.76 -8.47 -1.03
C ALA A 41 -10.12 -9.83 -1.37
N ALA A 42 -9.19 -9.88 -2.33
CA ALA A 42 -8.45 -11.10 -2.65
C ALA A 42 -7.53 -11.53 -1.49
N ILE A 43 -6.79 -10.59 -0.90
CA ILE A 43 -5.95 -10.83 0.28
C ILE A 43 -6.82 -11.24 1.48
N GLU A 44 -7.93 -10.53 1.71
CA GLU A 44 -8.86 -10.80 2.81
C GLU A 44 -9.44 -12.22 2.72
N SER A 45 -9.83 -12.65 1.51
CA SER A 45 -10.29 -14.02 1.27
C SER A 45 -9.21 -15.05 1.54
N PHE A 46 -8.00 -14.84 1.02
CA PHE A 46 -6.85 -15.73 1.25
C PHE A 46 -6.52 -15.85 2.74
N VAL A 47 -6.41 -14.71 3.43
CA VAL A 47 -6.14 -14.66 4.88
C VAL A 47 -7.27 -15.31 5.65
N SER A 48 -8.53 -15.13 5.24
CA SER A 48 -9.67 -15.76 5.91
C SER A 48 -9.60 -17.29 5.85
N GLU A 49 -9.19 -17.87 4.73
CA GLU A 49 -9.04 -19.32 4.59
C GLU A 49 -7.90 -19.83 5.48
N ILE A 50 -6.75 -19.14 5.50
CA ILE A 50 -5.61 -19.49 6.35
C ILE A 50 -5.96 -19.36 7.84
N VAL A 51 -6.52 -18.22 8.25
CA VAL A 51 -6.91 -17.98 9.65
C VAL A 51 -7.99 -18.96 10.08
N GLY A 52 -8.99 -19.24 9.23
CA GLY A 52 -10.04 -20.20 9.53
C GLY A 52 -9.53 -21.64 9.67
N TYR A 53 -8.45 -21.99 8.96
CA TYR A 53 -7.80 -23.30 9.06
C TYR A 53 -7.04 -23.47 10.39
N TYR A 54 -6.26 -22.47 10.81
CA TYR A 54 -5.41 -22.57 12.01
C TYR A 54 -6.09 -22.11 13.32
N TYR A 55 -7.09 -21.21 13.25
CA TYR A 55 -7.76 -20.62 14.41
C TYR A 55 -9.28 -20.84 14.35
N PRO A 56 -9.78 -22.03 14.73
CA PRO A 56 -11.20 -22.38 14.62
C PRO A 56 -12.11 -21.63 15.62
N SER A 57 -11.56 -20.88 16.57
CA SER A 57 -12.34 -20.19 17.60
C SER A 57 -11.64 -18.94 18.16
N ASP A 58 -12.41 -18.08 18.83
CA ASP A 58 -11.89 -16.96 19.63
C ASP A 58 -10.88 -17.42 20.68
N VAL A 59 -11.13 -18.57 21.32
CA VAL A 59 -10.24 -19.13 22.35
C VAL A 59 -8.87 -19.46 21.77
N SER A 60 -8.80 -20.05 20.57
CA SER A 60 -7.50 -20.35 19.94
C SER A 60 -6.68 -19.09 19.65
N VAL A 61 -7.32 -17.97 19.32
CA VAL A 61 -6.62 -16.67 19.11
C VAL A 61 -6.17 -16.09 20.45
N GLN A 62 -7.01 -16.14 21.48
CA GLN A 62 -6.74 -15.55 22.79
C GLN A 62 -5.62 -16.29 23.55
N GLN A 63 -5.53 -17.61 23.38
CA GLN A 63 -4.55 -18.46 24.07
C GLN A 63 -3.19 -18.49 23.38
N ASP A 64 -3.08 -18.00 22.15
CA ASP A 64 -1.81 -17.93 21.43
C ASP A 64 -0.91 -16.82 22.00
N SER A 65 -0.02 -17.18 22.91
CA SER A 65 0.88 -16.22 23.56
C SER A 65 1.85 -15.54 22.60
N GLU A 66 2.25 -16.23 21.53
CA GLU A 66 3.20 -15.69 20.54
C GLU A 66 2.51 -14.62 19.70
N LEU A 67 1.29 -14.90 19.23
CA LEU A 67 0.45 -13.91 18.54
C LEU A 67 0.19 -12.68 19.41
N GLN A 68 -0.18 -12.87 20.68
CA GLN A 68 -0.44 -11.73 21.57
C GLN A 68 0.84 -10.91 21.84
N ALA A 69 2.00 -11.57 21.96
CA ALA A 69 3.27 -10.88 22.13
C ALA A 69 3.65 -10.07 20.87
N TRP A 70 3.48 -10.65 19.69
CA TRP A 70 3.76 -9.99 18.41
C TRP A 70 2.91 -8.74 18.20
N VAL A 71 1.59 -8.84 18.39
CA VAL A 71 0.68 -7.69 18.27
C VAL A 71 0.98 -6.63 19.33
N GLY A 72 1.24 -7.05 20.57
CA GLY A 72 1.59 -6.16 21.68
C GLY A 72 2.90 -5.40 21.44
N GLU A 73 3.89 -6.06 20.83
CA GLU A 73 5.15 -5.43 20.44
C GLU A 73 4.94 -4.38 19.35
N ILE A 74 4.17 -4.69 18.30
CA ILE A 74 3.83 -3.71 17.26
C ILE A 74 3.17 -2.47 17.88
N PHE A 75 2.15 -2.66 18.72
CA PHE A 75 1.46 -1.55 19.38
C PHE A 75 2.42 -0.71 20.25
N THR A 76 3.25 -1.37 21.05
CA THR A 76 4.15 -0.70 22.00
C THR A 76 5.32 -0.01 21.30
N ARG A 77 5.92 -0.64 20.28
CA ARG A 77 7.15 -0.19 19.62
C ARG A 77 6.87 0.70 18.40
N ALA A 78 5.98 0.27 17.52
CA ALA A 78 5.67 1.03 16.30
C ALA A 78 4.73 2.21 16.60
N PHE A 79 3.75 2.00 17.50
CA PHE A 79 2.74 3.01 17.82
C PHE A 79 2.90 3.63 19.21
N LEU A 80 4.02 3.36 19.89
CA LEU A 80 4.39 3.97 21.17
C LEU A 80 3.35 3.75 22.29
N GLY A 81 2.61 2.64 22.21
CA GLY A 81 1.50 2.35 23.14
C GLY A 81 0.36 3.37 23.05
N ARG A 82 0.25 4.10 21.94
CA ARG A 82 -0.72 5.18 21.80
C ARG A 82 -2.11 4.65 21.49
N GLU A 83 -3.00 4.66 22.48
CA GLU A 83 -4.40 4.23 22.32
C GLU A 83 -5.14 5.01 21.22
N SER A 84 -4.87 6.31 21.06
CA SER A 84 -5.49 7.12 19.99
C SER A 84 -5.08 6.72 18.57
N SER A 85 -4.08 5.84 18.41
CA SER A 85 -3.80 5.22 17.10
C SER A 85 -4.88 4.21 16.69
N GLY A 86 -5.65 3.67 17.64
CA GLY A 86 -6.65 2.63 17.39
C GLY A 86 -6.07 1.28 16.94
N PHE A 87 -4.75 1.11 16.92
CA PHE A 87 -4.13 -0.18 16.65
C PHE A 87 -4.39 -1.14 17.82
N PRO A 88 -4.67 -2.43 17.56
CA PRO A 88 -4.88 -3.40 18.62
C PRO A 88 -3.57 -3.66 19.36
N GLY A 89 -3.61 -3.64 20.69
CA GLY A 89 -2.53 -4.18 21.53
C GLY A 89 -2.65 -5.69 21.77
N ARG A 90 -3.82 -6.27 21.45
CA ARG A 90 -4.18 -7.69 21.56
C ARG A 90 -5.27 -8.01 20.55
N LEU A 91 -5.38 -9.26 20.15
CA LEU A 91 -6.46 -9.78 19.28
C LEU A 91 -7.24 -10.86 20.02
N ARG A 92 -8.57 -10.88 19.86
CA ARG A 92 -9.46 -11.76 20.62
C ARG A 92 -10.27 -12.71 19.75
N THR A 93 -10.41 -12.42 18.46
CA THR A 93 -11.25 -13.18 17.54
C THR A 93 -10.50 -13.46 16.23
N PRO A 94 -10.85 -14.54 15.51
CA PRO A 94 -10.33 -14.79 14.16
C PRO A 94 -10.60 -13.62 13.22
N GLN A 95 -11.73 -12.91 13.38
CA GLN A 95 -12.08 -11.76 12.55
C GLN A 95 -11.14 -10.57 12.77
N GLU A 96 -10.72 -10.32 14.01
CA GLU A 96 -9.72 -9.29 14.32
C GLU A 96 -8.35 -9.65 13.72
N LEU A 97 -7.94 -10.92 13.82
CA LEU A 97 -6.70 -11.43 13.24
C LEU A 97 -6.70 -11.35 11.71
N LEU A 98 -7.79 -11.78 11.07
CA LEU A 98 -8.00 -11.67 9.63
C LEU A 98 -7.82 -10.23 9.16
N LYS A 99 -8.50 -9.27 9.81
CA LYS A 99 -8.41 -7.85 9.42
C LYS A 99 -6.98 -7.33 9.59
N PHE A 100 -6.31 -7.70 10.68
CA PHE A 100 -4.95 -7.25 10.99
C PHE A 100 -3.93 -7.78 9.97
N LEU A 101 -3.97 -9.08 9.66
CA LEU A 101 -3.08 -9.71 8.68
C LEU A 101 -3.36 -9.20 7.26
N THR A 102 -4.63 -9.01 6.90
CA THR A 102 -5.02 -8.41 5.60
C THR A 102 -4.40 -7.03 5.45
N ALA A 103 -4.52 -6.20 6.48
CA ALA A 103 -3.94 -4.86 6.48
C ALA A 103 -2.41 -4.89 6.34
N ILE A 104 -1.71 -5.78 7.07
CA ILE A 104 -0.25 -5.92 6.97
C ILE A 104 0.16 -6.34 5.57
N ILE A 105 -0.40 -7.43 5.03
CA ILE A 105 -0.05 -7.94 3.70
C ILE A 105 -0.33 -6.89 2.63
N PHE A 106 -1.49 -6.22 2.68
CA PHE A 106 -1.82 -5.16 1.72
C PHE A 106 -0.84 -3.99 1.80
N ASN A 107 -0.46 -3.55 3.01
CA ASN A 107 0.45 -2.41 3.17
C ASN A 107 1.88 -2.74 2.74
N CYS A 108 2.34 -3.98 2.97
CA CYS A 108 3.66 -4.44 2.55
C CYS A 108 3.77 -4.72 1.04
N SER A 109 2.65 -4.87 0.33
CA SER A 109 2.62 -5.19 -1.10
C SER A 109 1.94 -4.08 -1.91
N ALA A 110 0.63 -4.19 -2.12
CA ALA A 110 -0.17 -3.33 -2.99
C ALA A 110 -0.09 -1.84 -2.64
N GLN A 111 -0.16 -1.49 -1.34
CA GLN A 111 -0.05 -0.08 -0.93
C GLN A 111 1.29 0.51 -1.33
N HIS A 112 2.38 -0.24 -1.12
CA HIS A 112 3.73 0.17 -1.48
C HIS A 112 3.86 0.33 -3.00
N ALA A 113 3.47 -0.68 -3.77
CA ALA A 113 3.49 -0.62 -5.24
C ALA A 113 2.74 0.61 -5.77
N ALA A 114 1.53 0.87 -5.25
CA ALA A 114 0.70 1.99 -5.67
C ALA A 114 1.32 3.38 -5.44
N VAL A 115 2.16 3.55 -4.41
CA VAL A 115 2.79 4.83 -4.07
C VAL A 115 4.23 4.94 -4.54
N ASN A 116 4.88 3.81 -4.84
CA ASN A 116 6.27 3.76 -5.24
C ASN A 116 6.45 3.78 -6.77
N SER A 117 5.71 2.94 -7.50
CA SER A 117 5.99 2.64 -8.91
C SER A 117 5.73 3.83 -9.86
N GLY A 118 4.89 4.79 -9.46
CA GLY A 118 4.61 6.00 -10.24
C GLY A 118 5.56 7.17 -9.97
N GLN A 119 6.57 7.02 -9.10
CA GLN A 119 7.46 8.13 -8.72
C GLN A 119 8.21 8.68 -9.92
N HIS A 120 8.76 7.83 -10.79
CA HIS A 120 9.42 8.31 -12.01
C HIS A 120 8.42 8.89 -13.01
N ASP A 121 7.30 8.22 -13.29
CA ASP A 121 6.32 8.65 -14.29
C ASP A 121 5.81 10.08 -14.05
N PHE A 122 5.49 10.40 -12.79
CA PHE A 122 4.97 11.73 -12.43
C PHE A 122 6.07 12.68 -11.94
N GLY A 123 7.15 12.16 -11.38
CA GLY A 123 8.23 12.96 -10.80
C GLY A 123 9.34 13.34 -11.76
N ALA A 124 9.45 12.66 -12.92
CA ALA A 124 10.48 12.95 -13.92
C ALA A 124 10.32 14.33 -14.55
N TRP A 125 9.08 14.82 -14.66
CA TRP A 125 8.81 16.20 -15.04
C TRP A 125 8.80 17.08 -13.79
N MET A 126 9.97 17.63 -13.43
CA MET A 126 10.17 18.39 -12.18
C MET A 126 9.08 19.45 -11.88
N PRO A 127 8.58 20.25 -12.85
CA PRO A 127 7.50 21.19 -12.57
C PRO A 127 6.21 20.57 -11.99
N ASN A 128 5.97 19.28 -12.22
CA ASN A 128 4.83 18.53 -11.65
C ASN A 128 5.07 18.10 -10.19
N ALA A 129 6.33 17.86 -9.80
CA ALA A 129 6.69 17.41 -8.45
C ALA A 129 8.02 18.02 -7.99
N PRO A 130 8.08 19.34 -7.75
CA PRO A 130 9.31 19.98 -7.29
C PRO A 130 9.65 19.51 -5.87
N SER A 131 10.86 19.00 -5.66
CA SER A 131 11.32 18.51 -4.35
C SER A 131 11.57 19.62 -3.33
N SER A 132 11.69 20.87 -3.79
CA SER A 132 11.84 22.06 -2.96
C SER A 132 11.32 23.31 -3.69
N MET A 133 11.14 24.39 -2.94
CA MET A 133 10.81 25.71 -3.48
C MET A 133 11.79 26.72 -2.88
N ARG A 134 12.42 27.54 -3.72
CA ARG A 134 13.45 28.51 -3.30
C ARG A 134 12.90 29.88 -2.88
N GLN A 135 11.64 30.15 -3.18
CA GLN A 135 10.96 31.40 -2.83
C GLN A 135 9.70 31.09 -2.00
N PRO A 136 9.26 32.02 -1.13
CA PRO A 136 8.02 31.85 -0.39
C PRO A 136 6.79 31.84 -1.33
N PRO A 137 5.66 31.27 -0.87
CA PRO A 137 4.40 31.36 -1.62
C PRO A 137 4.02 32.82 -1.90
N PRO A 138 3.53 33.15 -3.11
CA PRO A 138 3.16 34.52 -3.46
C PRO A 138 2.00 35.00 -2.58
N GLN A 139 2.09 36.24 -2.10
CA GLN A 139 1.10 36.85 -1.21
C GLN A 139 0.05 37.70 -1.94
N THR A 140 0.30 38.03 -3.22
CA THR A 140 -0.56 38.90 -4.03
C THR A 140 -0.75 38.30 -5.41
N LYS A 141 -1.98 38.35 -5.94
CA LYS A 141 -2.28 37.89 -7.30
C LYS A 141 -1.70 38.85 -8.35
N GLY A 142 -1.39 38.34 -9.53
CA GLY A 142 -0.95 39.14 -10.68
C GLY A 142 0.50 39.63 -10.66
N THR A 143 1.29 39.26 -9.65
CA THR A 143 2.71 39.64 -9.52
C THR A 143 3.69 38.58 -10.02
N THR A 144 3.22 37.35 -10.23
CA THR A 144 4.05 36.24 -10.71
C THR A 144 4.44 36.44 -12.17
N THR A 145 5.74 36.35 -12.44
CA THR A 145 6.32 36.34 -13.79
C THR A 145 6.94 34.98 -14.10
N LEU A 146 7.22 34.69 -15.36
CA LEU A 146 7.99 33.49 -15.74
C LEU A 146 9.34 33.45 -15.03
N LYS A 147 10.01 34.60 -14.90
CA LYS A 147 11.28 34.71 -14.19
C LYS A 147 11.14 34.29 -12.71
N SER A 148 10.17 34.86 -11.98
CA SER A 148 9.97 34.51 -10.57
C SER A 148 9.55 33.04 -10.39
N TYR A 149 8.81 32.48 -11.35
CA TYR A 149 8.45 31.05 -11.35
C TYR A 149 9.70 30.17 -11.44
N LEU A 150 10.58 30.43 -12.42
CA LEU A 150 11.83 29.69 -12.59
C LEU A 150 12.79 29.89 -11.40
N GLU A 151 12.81 31.08 -10.81
CA GLU A 151 13.57 31.36 -9.58
C GLU A 151 13.02 30.64 -8.34
N THR A 152 11.75 30.22 -8.37
CA THR A 152 11.11 29.46 -7.29
C THR A 152 11.39 27.97 -7.41
N LEU A 153 11.44 27.41 -8.62
CA LEU A 153 11.72 25.99 -8.84
C LEU A 153 13.11 25.58 -8.31
N PRO A 154 13.34 24.30 -7.96
CA PRO A 154 14.65 23.80 -7.54
C PRO A 154 15.79 24.15 -8.51
N GLU A 155 17.00 24.20 -7.98
CA GLU A 155 18.20 24.28 -8.82
C GLU A 155 18.42 22.99 -9.62
N VAL A 156 19.28 23.08 -10.65
CA VAL A 156 19.55 21.97 -11.57
C VAL A 156 20.12 20.76 -10.83
N ASN A 157 21.07 20.95 -9.92
CA ASN A 157 21.67 19.86 -9.13
C ASN A 157 20.63 19.13 -8.25
N ILE A 158 19.74 19.87 -7.58
CA ILE A 158 18.66 19.31 -6.76
C ILE A 158 17.68 18.53 -7.65
N THR A 159 17.36 19.08 -8.83
CA THR A 159 16.53 18.40 -9.82
C THR A 159 17.17 17.09 -10.27
N CYS A 160 18.45 17.11 -10.68
CA CYS A 160 19.17 15.92 -11.13
C CYS A 160 19.25 14.84 -10.04
N ASN A 161 19.54 15.21 -8.80
CA ASN A 161 19.58 14.27 -7.68
C ASN A 161 18.21 13.61 -7.46
N ASN A 162 17.14 14.38 -7.55
CA ASN A 162 15.78 13.87 -7.37
C ASN A 162 15.33 12.97 -8.53
N LEU A 163 15.71 13.31 -9.77
CA LEU A 163 15.46 12.46 -10.95
C LEU A 163 16.18 11.12 -10.84
N LEU A 164 17.44 11.13 -10.39
CA LEU A 164 18.20 9.92 -10.15
C LEU A 164 17.53 9.06 -9.06
N LEU A 165 17.10 9.68 -7.96
CA LEU A 165 16.37 8.98 -6.90
C LEU A 165 15.12 8.32 -7.43
N PHE A 166 14.21 9.07 -8.06
CA PHE A 166 12.96 8.54 -8.61
C PHE A 166 13.20 7.43 -9.63
N TRP A 167 14.21 7.58 -10.49
CA TRP A 167 14.59 6.52 -11.41
C TRP A 167 15.01 5.25 -10.65
N LEU A 168 15.89 5.35 -9.66
CA LEU A 168 16.38 4.19 -8.90
C LEU A 168 15.28 3.47 -8.12
N VAL A 169 14.41 4.20 -7.42
CA VAL A 169 13.37 3.59 -6.56
C VAL A 169 12.16 3.10 -7.34
N SER A 170 12.00 3.53 -8.60
CA SER A 170 10.93 3.03 -9.48
C SER A 170 11.39 1.88 -10.38
N GLN A 171 12.68 1.49 -10.32
CA GLN A 171 13.16 0.35 -11.11
C GLN A 171 12.54 -0.95 -10.60
N GLU A 172 12.15 -1.79 -11.56
CA GLU A 172 11.81 -3.17 -11.27
C GLU A 172 13.08 -3.93 -10.85
N PRO A 173 13.08 -4.62 -9.70
CA PRO A 173 14.20 -5.47 -9.33
C PRO A 173 14.35 -6.62 -10.33
N LYS A 174 15.58 -7.08 -10.58
CA LYS A 174 15.83 -8.16 -11.55
C LYS A 174 15.18 -9.50 -11.15
N ASP A 175 15.09 -9.75 -9.85
CA ASP A 175 14.47 -10.95 -9.27
C ASP A 175 13.12 -10.58 -8.63
N GLN A 176 12.11 -10.33 -9.47
CA GLN A 176 10.75 -10.00 -9.01
C GLN A 176 10.11 -11.18 -8.26
N ARG A 177 9.34 -10.86 -7.22
CA ARG A 177 8.49 -11.81 -6.49
C ARG A 177 7.06 -11.26 -6.45
N PRO A 178 6.29 -11.46 -7.54
CA PRO A 178 4.92 -10.96 -7.62
C PRO A 178 4.05 -11.45 -6.48
N LEU A 179 3.08 -10.63 -6.07
CA LEU A 179 2.14 -10.92 -5.00
C LEU A 179 1.48 -12.28 -5.22
N GLY A 180 1.51 -13.12 -4.19
CA GLY A 180 0.94 -14.48 -4.26
C GLY A 180 1.89 -15.53 -4.84
N THR A 181 3.09 -15.15 -5.30
CA THR A 181 4.12 -16.09 -5.76
C THR A 181 5.09 -16.41 -4.62
N TYR A 182 5.00 -17.61 -4.08
CA TYR A 182 5.77 -18.05 -2.92
C TYR A 182 6.71 -19.21 -3.31
N PRO A 183 7.95 -18.92 -3.78
CA PRO A 183 8.90 -19.98 -4.13
C PRO A 183 9.43 -20.72 -2.90
N ASP A 184 9.41 -20.08 -1.73
CA ASP A 184 9.82 -20.67 -0.46
C ASP A 184 8.61 -21.37 0.19
N GLU A 185 8.59 -22.70 0.13
CA GLU A 185 7.47 -23.52 0.63
C GLU A 185 7.47 -23.64 2.17
N HIS A 186 6.94 -22.63 2.84
CA HIS A 186 6.72 -22.68 4.29
C HIS A 186 5.44 -23.46 4.67
N PHE A 187 4.38 -23.32 3.88
CA PHE A 187 3.17 -24.13 4.02
C PHE A 187 3.32 -25.44 3.26
N THR A 188 3.21 -26.56 3.98
CA THR A 188 3.39 -27.90 3.41
C THR A 188 2.07 -28.68 3.33
N GLU A 189 1.06 -28.23 4.08
CA GLU A 189 -0.27 -28.83 4.10
C GLU A 189 -1.10 -28.48 2.85
N ASP A 190 -2.01 -29.38 2.47
CA ASP A 190 -2.81 -29.24 1.25
C ASP A 190 -3.78 -28.07 1.30
N ALA A 191 -4.43 -27.82 2.45
CA ALA A 191 -5.42 -26.75 2.57
C ALA A 191 -4.81 -25.34 2.34
N PRO A 192 -3.72 -24.92 3.01
CA PRO A 192 -3.02 -23.68 2.69
C PRO A 192 -2.53 -23.60 1.24
N ARG A 193 -2.03 -24.70 0.65
CA ARG A 193 -1.60 -24.73 -0.75
C ARG A 193 -2.76 -24.49 -1.72
N GLN A 194 -3.95 -25.04 -1.43
CA GLN A 194 -5.16 -24.77 -2.20
C GLN A 194 -5.59 -23.31 -2.06
N SER A 195 -5.51 -22.73 -0.87
CA SER A 195 -5.79 -21.30 -0.64
C SER A 195 -4.83 -20.39 -1.40
N ILE A 196 -3.54 -20.74 -1.46
CA ILE A 196 -2.55 -20.03 -2.28
C ILE A 196 -2.93 -20.09 -3.77
N ALA A 197 -3.30 -21.27 -4.27
CA ALA A 197 -3.71 -21.42 -5.67
C ALA A 197 -4.98 -20.61 -6.00
N ALA A 198 -5.97 -20.60 -5.10
CA ALA A 198 -7.17 -19.78 -5.24
C ALA A 198 -6.84 -18.28 -5.25
N PHE A 199 -5.94 -17.84 -4.38
CA PHE A 199 -5.45 -16.46 -4.33
C PHE A 199 -4.74 -16.06 -5.64
N GLN A 200 -3.83 -16.90 -6.14
CA GLN A 200 -3.12 -16.69 -7.41
C GLN A 200 -4.09 -16.57 -8.59
N ASN A 201 -5.08 -17.47 -8.68
CA ASN A 201 -6.11 -17.41 -9.72
C ASN A 201 -6.93 -16.11 -9.62
N ARG A 202 -7.26 -15.68 -8.40
CA ARG A 202 -8.00 -14.43 -8.18
C ARG A 202 -7.18 -13.21 -8.63
N LEU A 203 -5.89 -13.17 -8.33
CA LEU A 203 -4.98 -12.11 -8.78
C LEU A 203 -4.85 -12.08 -10.31
N ALA A 204 -4.76 -13.25 -10.96
CA ALA A 204 -4.73 -13.33 -12.42
C ALA A 204 -6.00 -12.74 -13.06
N GLN A 205 -7.18 -13.02 -12.50
CA GLN A 205 -8.43 -12.42 -12.96
C GLN A 205 -8.44 -10.89 -12.76
N ILE A 206 -7.96 -10.39 -11.61
CA ILE A 206 -7.87 -8.94 -11.36
C ILE A 206 -6.95 -8.27 -12.38
N SER A 207 -5.81 -8.91 -12.71
CA SER A 207 -4.88 -8.44 -13.74
C SER A 207 -5.56 -8.31 -15.11
N GLN A 208 -6.31 -9.33 -15.51
CA GLN A 208 -7.06 -9.30 -16.76
C GLN A 208 -8.05 -8.13 -16.78
N ASP A 209 -8.88 -7.98 -15.74
CA ASP A 209 -9.84 -6.89 -15.63
C ASP A 209 -9.17 -5.49 -15.73
N ILE A 210 -8.01 -5.32 -15.07
CA ILE A 210 -7.26 -4.04 -15.09
C ILE A 210 -6.73 -3.76 -16.49
N ARG A 211 -6.19 -4.77 -17.17
CA ARG A 211 -5.66 -4.64 -18.54
C ARG A 211 -6.77 -4.30 -19.53
N GLU A 212 -7.92 -4.97 -19.43
CA GLU A 212 -9.10 -4.67 -20.25
C GLU A 212 -9.58 -3.23 -20.02
N ARG A 213 -9.72 -2.81 -18.75
CA ARG A 213 -10.08 -1.43 -18.37
C ARG A 213 -9.10 -0.41 -18.96
N ASN A 214 -7.81 -0.68 -18.87
CA ASN A 214 -6.75 0.23 -19.29
C ASN A 214 -6.67 0.45 -20.81
N GLN A 215 -7.13 -0.50 -21.64
CA GLN A 215 -7.16 -0.32 -23.10
C GLN A 215 -7.99 0.88 -23.56
N GLY A 216 -9.01 1.25 -22.78
CA GLY A 216 -9.90 2.39 -23.08
C GLY A 216 -9.45 3.73 -22.48
N LEU A 217 -8.31 3.78 -21.77
CA LEU A 217 -7.86 4.99 -21.07
C LEU A 217 -6.74 5.70 -21.84
N ALA A 218 -6.85 7.03 -21.92
CA ALA A 218 -5.76 7.87 -22.47
C ALA A 218 -4.51 7.83 -21.58
N LEU A 219 -4.68 7.67 -20.26
CA LEU A 219 -3.61 7.45 -19.30
C LEU A 219 -3.96 6.21 -18.45
N PRO A 220 -3.41 5.03 -18.79
CA PRO A 220 -3.60 3.81 -18.03
C PRO A 220 -3.16 3.93 -16.58
N TYR A 221 -3.86 3.26 -15.67
CA TYR A 221 -3.41 3.09 -14.29
C TYR A 221 -2.96 1.64 -14.10
N THR A 222 -1.64 1.43 -13.98
CA THR A 222 -1.00 0.09 -14.01
C THR A 222 -0.36 -0.31 -12.69
N TYR A 223 -0.19 0.61 -11.73
CA TYR A 223 0.60 0.38 -10.51
C TYR A 223 0.05 -0.70 -9.57
N LEU A 224 -1.19 -1.13 -9.81
CA LEU A 224 -1.86 -2.20 -9.08
C LEU A 224 -2.21 -3.39 -9.98
N ASP A 225 -1.59 -3.52 -11.16
CA ASP A 225 -1.64 -4.78 -11.92
C ASP A 225 -0.88 -5.85 -11.12
N PRO A 226 -1.51 -6.95 -10.63
CA PRO A 226 -0.89 -7.91 -9.72
C PRO A 226 0.50 -8.45 -10.11
N PRO A 227 0.82 -8.68 -11.40
CA PRO A 227 2.17 -9.07 -11.81
C PRO A 227 3.26 -8.03 -11.50
N LEU A 228 2.90 -6.76 -11.27
CA LEU A 228 3.79 -5.65 -10.96
C LEU A 228 3.83 -5.32 -9.46
N ILE A 229 3.07 -6.04 -8.63
CA ILE A 229 3.05 -5.84 -7.19
C ILE A 229 4.00 -6.85 -6.55
N GLU A 230 5.04 -6.38 -5.87
CA GLU A 230 5.93 -7.24 -5.08
C GLU A 230 5.26 -7.76 -3.80
N ASN A 231 5.66 -8.94 -3.33
CA ASN A 231 5.20 -9.50 -2.05
C ASN A 231 5.58 -8.64 -0.83
N SER A 232 6.61 -7.81 -0.93
CA SER A 232 7.15 -7.01 0.18
C SER A 232 7.72 -5.67 -0.29
N VAL A 233 8.04 -4.80 0.68
CA VAL A 233 8.81 -3.59 0.46
C VAL A 233 10.29 -3.97 0.38
N SER A 234 10.87 -3.89 -0.81
CA SER A 234 12.24 -4.37 -1.11
C SER A 234 13.12 -3.34 -1.83
N ILE A 235 12.62 -2.11 -2.01
CA ILE A 235 13.33 -0.97 -2.59
C ILE A 235 13.10 0.30 -1.77
#